data_AF-R9GTR6-F1
#
_entry.id   AF-R9GTR6-F1
#
_cell.length_a   1.000
_cell.length_b   1.000
_cell.length_c   1.000
_cell.angle_alpha   90.00
_cell.angle_beta   90.00
_cell.angle_gamma   90.00
#
_symmetry.space_group_name_H-M   'P 1'
#
loop_
_entity.id
_entity.type
_entity.pdbx_description
1 polymer ?
#
loop_
_entity_poly.entity_id
_entity_poly.type
_entity_poly.pdbx_seq_one_letter_code
_entity_poly.pdbx_strand_id
1 'polypeptide(L)'
;MYKQIPLYLIMEAMIEKYKGIHPGMVLERELKKRNLKKAPFALSLPEYPQTLNEITKGKRGLTPALALKIDTALGFEVGTMFILQAYYEIKKEKEKRQYYLL
;
A
#
# COMPACT_ATOMS: atom_id res chain seq x y z
N MET A 1 -17.04 16.99 13.79
CA MET A 1 -16.46 15.90 14.59
C MET A 1 -16.86 14.48 14.13
N TYR A 2 -17.76 14.31 13.13
CA TYR A 2 -18.21 12.99 12.63
C TYR A 2 -17.50 12.46 11.36
N LYS A 3 -16.38 13.08 10.93
CA LYS A 3 -15.65 12.63 9.72
C LYS A 3 -14.74 11.40 9.93
N GLN A 4 -14.48 10.99 11.18
CA GLN A 4 -13.49 9.95 11.51
C GLN A 4 -14.03 8.50 11.35
N ILE A 5 -15.28 8.26 11.75
CA ILE A 5 -15.92 6.93 11.74
C ILE A 5 -15.97 6.27 10.34
N PRO A 6 -16.31 6.97 9.24
CA PRO A 6 -16.37 6.31 7.93
C PRO A 6 -14.99 5.91 7.41
N LEU A 7 -13.92 6.63 7.78
CA LEU A 7 -12.58 6.35 7.27
C LEU A 7 -11.98 5.07 7.89
N TYR A 8 -12.21 4.86 9.18
CA TYR A 8 -11.81 3.65 9.90
C TYR A 8 -12.45 2.39 9.34
N LEU A 9 -13.76 2.44 9.08
CA LEU A 9 -14.47 1.31 8.47
C LEU A 9 -13.93 0.97 7.07
N ILE A 10 -13.54 2.00 6.30
CA ILE A 10 -12.89 1.82 5.00
C ILE A 10 -11.50 1.21 5.16
N MET A 11 -10.73 1.64 6.16
CA MET A 11 -9.41 1.06 6.45
C MET A 11 -9.53 -0.42 6.80
N GLU A 12 -10.42 -0.79 7.72
CA GLU A 12 -10.64 -2.20 8.09
C GLU A 12 -11.02 -3.04 6.88
N ALA A 13 -11.94 -2.56 6.03
CA ALA A 13 -12.33 -3.26 4.81
C ALA A 13 -11.17 -3.41 3.81
N MET A 14 -10.30 -2.38 3.68
CA MET A 14 -9.10 -2.43 2.84
C MET A 14 -8.09 -3.45 3.36
N ILE A 15 -7.85 -3.45 4.67
CA ILE A 15 -6.95 -4.40 5.33
C ILE A 15 -7.47 -5.82 5.14
N GLU A 16 -8.73 -6.09 5.44
CA GLU A 16 -9.30 -7.43 5.34
C GLU A 16 -9.23 -7.97 3.90
N LYS A 17 -9.48 -7.10 2.93
CA LYS A 17 -9.46 -7.46 1.51
C LYS A 17 -8.07 -7.73 0.96
N TYR A 18 -7.05 -7.01 1.43
CA TYR A 18 -5.73 -7.00 0.80
C TYR A 18 -4.58 -7.45 1.72
N LYS A 19 -4.83 -7.84 2.97
CA LYS A 19 -3.81 -8.36 3.88
C LYS A 19 -3.04 -9.52 3.23
N GLY A 20 -1.71 -9.45 3.31
CA GLY A 20 -0.83 -10.46 2.70
C GLY A 20 -0.59 -10.30 1.19
N ILE A 21 -1.11 -9.24 0.55
CA ILE A 21 -0.79 -8.86 -0.83
C ILE A 21 0.23 -7.71 -0.80
N HIS A 22 1.23 -7.73 -1.69
CA HIS A 22 2.21 -6.65 -1.77
C HIS A 22 1.48 -5.30 -1.99
N PRO A 23 1.67 -4.30 -1.12
CA PRO A 23 0.87 -3.06 -1.16
C PRO A 23 1.09 -2.26 -2.44
N GLY A 24 2.25 -2.41 -3.10
CA GLY A 24 2.46 -1.86 -4.44
C GLY A 24 1.48 -2.38 -5.51
N MET A 25 1.01 -3.64 -5.42
CA MET A 25 -0.02 -4.17 -6.34
C MET A 25 -1.41 -3.58 -6.01
N VAL A 26 -1.68 -3.33 -4.72
CA VAL A 26 -2.89 -2.63 -4.29
C VAL A 26 -2.87 -1.20 -4.83
N LEU A 27 -1.76 -0.49 -4.69
CA LEU A 27 -1.56 0.85 -5.26
C LEU A 27 -1.80 0.88 -6.77
N GLU A 28 -1.22 -0.08 -7.51
CA GLU A 28 -1.41 -0.19 -8.96
C GLU A 28 -2.90 -0.27 -9.33
N ARG A 29 -3.66 -1.10 -8.60
CA ARG A 29 -5.09 -1.27 -8.79
C ARG A 29 -5.86 0.01 -8.48
N GLU A 30 -5.52 0.70 -7.39
CA GLU A 30 -6.19 1.94 -6.99
C GLU A 30 -5.91 3.09 -7.97
N LEU A 31 -4.69 3.22 -8.48
CA LEU A 31 -4.36 4.20 -9.53
C LEU A 31 -5.15 3.92 -10.81
N LYS A 32 -5.23 2.65 -11.26
CA LYS A 32 -6.02 2.26 -12.44
C LYS A 32 -7.50 2.58 -12.28
N LYS A 33 -8.11 2.23 -11.13
CA LYS A 33 -9.53 2.53 -10.85
C LYS A 33 -9.84 4.03 -10.92
N ARG A 34 -8.87 4.87 -10.55
CA ARG A 34 -9.00 6.33 -10.52
C ARG A 34 -8.53 7.00 -11.82
N ASN A 35 -8.16 6.23 -12.85
CA ASN A 35 -7.56 6.72 -14.09
C ASN A 35 -6.32 7.61 -13.87
N LEU A 36 -5.55 7.34 -12.81
CA LEU A 36 -4.32 8.06 -12.49
C LEU A 36 -3.10 7.40 -13.16
N LYS A 37 -2.30 8.21 -13.85
CA LYS A 37 -1.01 7.77 -14.41
C LYS A 37 0.05 7.77 -13.31
N LYS A 38 0.89 6.73 -13.27
CA LYS A 38 1.92 6.54 -12.24
C LYS A 38 2.94 7.66 -12.16
N ALA A 39 3.47 8.11 -13.30
CA ALA A 39 4.52 9.12 -13.31
C ALA A 39 4.02 10.47 -12.78
N PRO A 40 2.89 11.05 -13.26
CA PRO A 40 2.30 12.23 -12.64
C PRO A 40 1.98 12.05 -11.16
N PHE A 41 1.45 10.88 -10.77
CA PHE A 41 1.16 10.60 -9.37
C PHE A 41 2.43 10.59 -8.51
N ALA A 42 3.51 9.93 -8.95
CA ALA A 42 4.79 9.94 -8.24
C ALA A 42 5.34 11.36 -8.02
N LEU A 43 5.29 12.19 -9.07
CA LEU A 43 5.73 13.58 -9.00
C LEU A 43 4.90 14.42 -8.03
N SER A 44 3.61 14.08 -7.83
CA SER A 44 2.78 14.71 -6.80
C SER A 44 3.15 14.31 -5.36
N LEU A 45 3.91 13.21 -5.17
CA LEU A 45 4.38 12.70 -3.87
C LEU A 45 5.82 13.14 -3.51
N PRO A 46 6.33 14.19 -4.16
CA PRO A 46 7.77 14.40 -4.35
C PRO A 46 8.66 13.15 -4.48
N GLU A 47 8.23 12.15 -5.25
CA GLU A 47 8.99 10.92 -5.49
C GLU A 47 9.37 10.75 -6.96
N TYR A 48 10.46 10.02 -7.21
CA TYR A 48 10.84 9.65 -8.58
C TYR A 48 9.85 8.61 -9.15
N PRO A 49 9.40 8.76 -10.42
CA PRO A 49 8.55 7.77 -11.08
C PRO A 49 9.10 6.34 -11.08
N GLN A 50 10.43 6.19 -11.12
CA GLN A 50 11.09 4.90 -11.03
C GLN A 50 10.82 4.19 -9.69
N THR A 51 10.90 4.93 -8.58
CA THR A 51 10.60 4.41 -7.24
C THR A 51 9.20 3.81 -7.19
N LEU A 52 8.21 4.55 -7.69
CA LEU A 52 6.83 4.09 -7.72
C LEU A 52 6.62 2.89 -8.67
N ASN A 53 7.34 2.86 -9.79
CA ASN A 53 7.32 1.74 -10.73
C ASN A 53 7.88 0.45 -10.11
N GLU A 54 8.97 0.52 -9.36
CA GLU A 54 9.54 -0.63 -8.66
C GLU A 54 8.61 -1.16 -7.58
N ILE A 55 7.97 -0.25 -6.83
CA ILE A 55 6.98 -0.59 -5.80
C ILE A 55 5.76 -1.28 -6.43
N THR A 56 5.17 -0.68 -7.47
CA THR A 56 3.98 -1.24 -8.13
C THR A 56 4.25 -2.59 -8.83
N LYS A 57 5.51 -2.87 -9.16
CA LYS A 57 5.96 -4.18 -9.66
C LYS A 57 6.31 -5.19 -8.56
N GLY A 58 6.18 -4.83 -7.28
CA GLY A 58 6.50 -5.70 -6.15
C GLY A 58 8.00 -5.91 -5.90
N LYS A 59 8.86 -5.14 -6.58
CA LYS A 59 10.33 -5.26 -6.45
C LYS A 59 10.85 -4.58 -5.20
N ARG A 60 10.13 -3.57 -4.70
CA ARG A 60 10.48 -2.79 -3.51
C ARG A 60 9.26 -2.61 -2.62
N GLY A 61 9.45 -2.77 -1.32
CA GLY A 61 8.41 -2.48 -0.32
C GLY A 61 8.20 -0.97 -0.13
N LEU A 62 7.10 -0.61 0.51
CA LEU A 62 6.83 0.76 0.95
C LEU A 62 7.62 1.09 2.21
N THR A 63 8.21 2.29 2.23
CA THR A 63 8.67 2.91 3.48
C THR A 63 7.47 3.53 4.21
N PRO A 64 7.54 3.72 5.54
CA PRO A 64 6.49 4.43 6.28
C PRO A 64 6.19 5.79 5.66
N ALA A 65 7.23 6.60 5.42
CA ALA A 65 7.08 7.96 4.87
C ALA A 65 6.32 7.97 3.53
N LEU A 66 6.64 7.06 2.61
CA LEU A 66 5.96 6.99 1.32
C LEU A 66 4.52 6.49 1.46
N ALA A 67 4.27 5.51 2.33
CA ALA A 67 2.92 5.03 2.59
C ALA A 67 1.99 6.15 3.08
N LEU A 68 2.44 6.98 4.03
CA LEU A 68 1.64 8.10 4.56
C LEU A 68 1.34 9.16 3.48
N LYS A 69 2.31 9.44 2.61
CA LYS A 69 2.10 10.35 1.46
C LYS A 69 1.05 9.79 0.50
N ILE A 70 1.12 8.49 0.18
CA ILE A 70 0.14 7.81 -0.67
C ILE A 70 -1.25 7.85 -0.05
N ASP A 71 -1.37 7.50 1.23
CA ASP A 71 -2.66 7.51 1.95
C ASP A 71 -3.31 8.89 1.86
N THR A 72 -2.53 9.93 2.16
CA THR A 72 -2.99 11.32 2.07
C THR A 72 -3.45 11.68 0.65
N ALA A 73 -2.64 11.37 -0.37
CA ALA A 73 -2.94 11.71 -1.76
C ALA A 73 -4.14 10.95 -2.34
N LEU A 74 -4.41 9.74 -1.85
CA LEU A 74 -5.55 8.92 -2.29
C LEU A 74 -6.79 9.07 -1.39
N GLY A 75 -6.67 9.82 -0.29
CA GLY A 75 -7.76 10.02 0.68
C GLY A 75 -8.06 8.78 1.51
N PHE A 76 -7.05 7.93 1.75
CA PHE A 76 -7.15 6.83 2.70
C PHE A 76 -6.89 7.30 4.12
N GLU A 77 -7.25 6.48 5.09
CA GLU A 77 -6.79 6.69 6.47
C GLU A 77 -5.26 6.56 6.52
N VAL A 78 -4.62 7.56 7.12
CA VAL A 78 -3.16 7.65 7.22
C VAL A 78 -2.62 6.43 7.99
N GLY A 79 -1.79 5.62 7.33
CA GLY A 79 -1.23 4.38 7.87
C GLY A 79 -1.75 3.12 7.18
N THR A 80 -2.87 3.20 6.44
CA THR A 80 -3.49 2.05 5.76
C THR A 80 -2.48 1.28 4.91
N MET A 81 -1.75 1.97 4.03
CA MET A 81 -0.82 1.32 3.11
C MET A 81 0.38 0.70 3.81
N PHE A 82 0.82 1.26 4.95
CA PHE A 82 1.94 0.69 5.71
C PHE A 82 1.51 -0.54 6.53
N ILE A 83 0.27 -0.55 7.04
CA ILE A 83 -0.30 -1.75 7.68
C ILE A 83 -0.36 -2.90 6.67
N LEU A 84 -0.77 -2.64 5.42
CA LEU A 84 -0.73 -3.63 4.35
C LEU A 84 0.70 -4.14 4.08
N GLN A 85 1.71 -3.26 4.10
CA GLN A 85 3.13 -3.67 4.01
C GLN A 85 3.50 -4.62 5.14
N ALA A 86 3.12 -4.31 6.38
CA ALA A 86 3.41 -5.16 7.54
C ALA A 86 2.78 -6.56 7.39
N TYR A 87 1.51 -6.65 7.00
CA TYR A 87 0.85 -7.94 6.75
C TYR A 87 1.53 -8.74 5.63
N TYR A 88 1.95 -8.06 4.56
CA TYR A 88 2.68 -8.70 3.46
C TYR A 88 4.01 -9.29 3.92
N GLU A 89 4.82 -8.54 4.68
CA GLU A 89 6.10 -9.04 5.20
C GLU A 89 5.90 -10.18 6.21
N ILE A 90 4.88 -10.10 7.08
CA ILE A 90 4.53 -11.20 8.00
C ILE A 90 4.20 -12.48 7.23
N LYS A 91 3.39 -12.39 6.16
CA LYS A 91 3.06 -13.55 5.33
C LYS A 91 4.31 -14.14 4.68
N LYS A 92 5.13 -13.30 4.06
CA LYS A 92 6.38 -13.71 3.41
C LYS A 92 7.33 -14.42 4.39
N GLU A 93 7.43 -13.91 5.62
CA GLU A 93 8.28 -14.54 6.64
C GLU A 93 7.70 -15.87 7.14
N LYS A 94 6.37 -15.98 7.30
CA LYS A 94 5.71 -17.25 7.60
C LYS A 94 5.96 -18.31 6.52
N GLU A 95 5.90 -17.92 5.25
CA GLU A 95 6.15 -18.83 4.11
C GLU A 95 7.60 -19.34 4.08
N LYS A 96 8.58 -18.46 4.33
CA LYS A 96 9.98 -18.89 4.51
C LYS A 96 10.14 -19.82 5.70
N ARG A 97 9.50 -19.52 6.84
CA ARG A 97 9.59 -20.35 8.04
C ARG A 97 8.98 -21.73 7.82
N GLN A 98 7.86 -21.82 7.11
CA GLN A 98 7.28 -23.11 6.72
C GLN A 98 8.22 -23.91 5.82
N TYR A 99 8.92 -23.25 4.91
CA TYR A 99 9.95 -23.88 4.09
C TYR A 99 11.10 -24.47 4.92
N TYR A 100 11.50 -23.86 6.04
CA TYR A 100 12.54 -24.39 6.93
C TYR A 100 12.08 -25.55 7.84
N LEU A 101 10.77 -25.83 7.91
CA LEU A 101 10.20 -26.90 8.73
C LEU A 101 9.82 -28.15 7.90
N LEU A 102 10.03 -28.12 6.59
CA LEU A 102 9.87 -29.23 5.65
C LEU A 102 11.24 -29.82 5.31
#